data_AF-A0A8T3N1U2-F1
#
_entry.id   AF-A0A8T3N1U2-F1
#
_cell.length_a   1.000
_cell.length_b   1.000
_cell.length_c   1.000
_cell.angle_alpha   90.00
_cell.angle_beta   90.00
_cell.angle_gamma   90.00
#
_symmetry.space_group_name_H-M   'P 1'
#
loop_
_entity.id
_entity.type
_entity.pdbx_description
1 polymer ?
#
loop_
_entity_poly.entity_id
_entity_poly.type
_entity_poly.pdbx_seq_one_letter_code
_entity_poly.pdbx_strand_id
1 'polypeptide(L)'
;GLTGSIERGELRGPIRLGLRGAAGQSFGAFAGSGVELRLVGQANDYVAKGLSGGVVVVAPEPSLAAEPHRQAIAGNTCLYGATGGRLHIVGRAGMRFAVRNSGASAVVEGLGPHGCEYMTGGSVVVLGPVGANFGAGMTGGRAFLYDPDGRHLAALDTRSVRGIRLATLAVERDDGAELVEELIALLEAHRSAGSSRAGSLLADLASATADIWLIEPLPAALTPAAAGVVGGSARVPARLPEPAHAGGA
;
A
#
# COMPACT_ATOMS: atom_id res chain seq x y z
N GLY A 1 2.18 -35.85 -2.36
CA GLY A 1 1.00 -35.23 -3.01
C GLY A 1 1.34 -33.82 -3.45
N LEU A 2 0.55 -33.24 -4.37
CA LEU A 2 0.78 -31.89 -4.93
C LEU A 2 1.05 -30.83 -3.85
N THR A 3 0.35 -30.89 -2.72
CA THR A 3 0.54 -29.99 -1.57
C THR A 3 1.98 -29.97 -1.06
N GLY A 4 2.60 -31.14 -0.89
CA GLY A 4 4.00 -31.22 -0.44
C GLY A 4 5.00 -30.76 -1.52
N SER A 5 4.66 -30.88 -2.80
CA SER A 5 5.52 -30.39 -3.90
C SER A 5 5.46 -28.87 -4.06
N ILE A 6 4.34 -28.22 -3.67
CA ILE A 6 4.25 -26.76 -3.55
C ILE A 6 5.14 -26.27 -2.40
N GLU A 7 5.04 -26.90 -1.23
CA GLU A 7 5.84 -26.53 -0.04
C GLU A 7 7.35 -26.73 -0.26
N ARG A 8 7.75 -27.70 -1.08
CA ARG A 8 9.15 -27.97 -1.44
C ARG A 8 9.66 -27.21 -2.68
N GLY A 9 8.84 -26.34 -3.29
CA GLY A 9 9.24 -25.54 -4.46
C GLY A 9 9.53 -26.37 -5.72
N GLU A 10 8.92 -27.55 -5.84
CA GLU A 10 9.16 -28.50 -6.95
C GLU A 10 8.37 -28.14 -8.22
N LEU A 11 7.33 -27.30 -8.10
CA LEU A 11 6.61 -26.74 -9.24
C LEU A 11 7.37 -25.54 -9.80
N ARG A 12 8.02 -25.74 -10.96
CA ARG A 12 8.81 -24.71 -11.65
C ARG A 12 7.97 -23.98 -12.69
N GLY A 13 7.46 -22.81 -12.34
CA GLY A 13 6.82 -21.87 -13.27
C GLY A 13 5.79 -20.97 -12.59
N PRO A 14 5.61 -19.72 -13.07
CA PRO A 14 4.58 -18.84 -12.52
C PRO A 14 3.18 -19.38 -12.84
N ILE A 15 2.28 -19.38 -11.86
CA ILE A 15 0.85 -19.67 -12.05
C ILE A 15 0.19 -18.38 -12.53
N ARG A 16 -0.44 -18.42 -13.71
CA ARG A 16 -1.22 -17.29 -14.25
C ARG A 16 -2.66 -17.71 -14.48
N LEU A 17 -3.60 -17.05 -13.82
CA LEU A 17 -5.03 -17.32 -13.95
C LEU A 17 -5.75 -16.09 -14.52
N GLY A 18 -6.36 -16.26 -15.68
CA GLY A 18 -7.30 -15.31 -16.27
C GLY A 18 -8.73 -15.67 -15.89
N LEU A 19 -9.46 -14.72 -15.33
CA LEU A 19 -10.83 -14.88 -14.86
C LEU A 19 -11.71 -13.78 -15.47
N ARG A 20 -13.00 -14.06 -15.62
CA ARG A 20 -14.00 -13.10 -16.07
C ARG A 20 -15.25 -13.18 -15.21
N GLY A 21 -15.83 -12.02 -14.89
CA GLY A 21 -17.09 -11.92 -14.16
C GLY A 21 -16.97 -11.13 -12.87
N ALA A 22 -17.78 -11.51 -11.87
CA ALA A 22 -17.78 -10.88 -10.55
C ALA A 22 -17.14 -11.80 -9.52
N ALA A 23 -16.01 -11.39 -8.95
CA ALA A 23 -15.37 -12.11 -7.85
C ALA A 23 -16.03 -11.75 -6.51
N GLY A 24 -16.17 -12.75 -5.64
CA GLY A 24 -16.58 -12.56 -4.26
C GLY A 24 -15.54 -11.81 -3.43
N GLN A 25 -15.73 -11.89 -2.12
CA GLN A 25 -14.83 -11.31 -1.12
C GLN A 25 -13.44 -11.95 -1.18
N SER A 26 -12.39 -11.18 -0.83
CA SER A 26 -11.02 -11.68 -0.67
C SER A 26 -10.37 -12.24 -1.94
N PHE A 27 -10.73 -11.73 -3.11
CA PHE A 27 -10.08 -12.12 -4.36
C PHE A 27 -8.57 -11.88 -4.31
N GLY A 28 -7.78 -12.95 -4.53
CA GLY A 28 -6.31 -12.88 -4.51
C GLY A 28 -5.69 -12.67 -3.13
N ALA A 29 -6.44 -12.92 -2.05
CA ALA A 29 -5.89 -12.87 -0.70
C ALA A 29 -4.69 -13.82 -0.54
N PHE A 30 -3.64 -13.33 0.11
CA PHE A 30 -2.41 -14.07 0.38
C PHE A 30 -1.68 -14.64 -0.84
N ALA A 31 -1.96 -14.13 -2.04
CA ALA A 31 -1.26 -14.58 -3.25
C ALA A 31 0.25 -14.33 -3.09
N GLY A 32 1.01 -15.42 -3.20
CA GLY A 32 2.46 -15.45 -3.02
C GLY A 32 3.24 -15.20 -4.30
N SER A 33 4.55 -15.04 -4.17
CA SER A 33 5.48 -14.94 -5.30
C SER A 33 5.25 -16.05 -6.33
N GLY A 34 5.20 -15.67 -7.61
CA GLY A 34 4.94 -16.60 -8.72
C GLY A 34 3.46 -16.81 -9.04
N VAL A 35 2.53 -16.22 -8.28
CA VAL A 35 1.09 -16.25 -8.61
C VAL A 35 0.66 -14.92 -9.24
N GLU A 36 0.02 -15.00 -10.40
CA GLU A 36 -0.61 -13.88 -11.10
C GLU A 36 -2.10 -14.17 -11.33
N LEU A 37 -2.96 -13.31 -10.82
CA LEU A 37 -4.41 -13.40 -10.96
C LEU A 37 -4.92 -12.17 -11.71
N ARG A 38 -5.57 -12.37 -12.85
CA ARG A 38 -6.18 -11.30 -13.63
C ARG A 38 -7.67 -11.51 -13.76
N LEU A 39 -8.46 -10.56 -13.24
CA LEU A 39 -9.91 -10.54 -13.35
C LEU A 39 -10.35 -9.44 -14.32
N VAL A 40 -11.10 -9.84 -15.34
CA VAL A 40 -11.88 -8.93 -16.18
C VAL A 40 -13.31 -8.87 -15.65
N GLY A 41 -13.70 -7.75 -15.06
CA GLY A 41 -14.99 -7.52 -14.42
C GLY A 41 -14.83 -6.72 -13.13
N GLN A 42 -15.36 -7.24 -12.03
CA GLN A 42 -15.35 -6.55 -10.73
C GLN A 42 -15.13 -7.51 -9.57
N ALA A 43 -14.62 -7.00 -8.45
CA ALA A 43 -14.44 -7.76 -7.21
C ALA A 43 -15.06 -7.03 -6.01
N ASN A 44 -15.52 -7.79 -5.03
CA ASN A 44 -16.04 -7.24 -3.77
C ASN A 44 -14.89 -6.81 -2.83
N ASP A 45 -15.14 -6.71 -1.53
CA ASP A 45 -14.14 -6.20 -0.57
C ASP A 45 -12.94 -7.16 -0.41
N TYR A 46 -11.88 -6.62 0.20
CA TYR A 46 -10.67 -7.35 0.59
C TYR A 46 -9.84 -7.91 -0.56
N VAL A 47 -9.91 -7.32 -1.76
CA VAL A 47 -9.03 -7.68 -2.87
C VAL A 47 -7.57 -7.61 -2.42
N ALA A 48 -6.83 -8.69 -2.67
CA ALA A 48 -5.42 -8.81 -2.29
C ALA A 48 -5.14 -8.58 -0.78
N LYS A 49 -6.08 -8.92 0.10
CA LYS A 49 -5.84 -8.96 1.56
C LYS A 49 -4.59 -9.78 1.86
N GLY A 50 -3.65 -9.21 2.61
CA GLY A 50 -2.40 -9.88 2.98
C GLY A 50 -1.55 -10.34 1.79
N LEU A 51 -1.57 -9.60 0.67
CA LEU A 51 -0.74 -9.91 -0.50
C LEU A 51 0.73 -10.12 -0.08
N SER A 52 1.35 -11.18 -0.62
CA SER A 52 2.65 -11.70 -0.16
C SER A 52 3.60 -12.08 -1.31
N GLY A 53 3.66 -11.24 -2.34
CA GLY A 53 4.59 -11.36 -3.48
C GLY A 53 3.91 -11.63 -4.83
N GLY A 54 2.62 -11.99 -4.82
CA GLY A 54 1.83 -12.21 -6.02
C GLY A 54 1.48 -10.93 -6.77
N VAL A 55 0.89 -11.10 -7.96
CA VAL A 55 0.34 -10.03 -8.78
C VAL A 55 -1.17 -10.22 -8.91
N VAL A 56 -1.94 -9.19 -8.59
CA VAL A 56 -3.40 -9.19 -8.73
C VAL A 56 -3.80 -8.03 -9.61
N VAL A 57 -4.61 -8.30 -10.63
CA VAL A 57 -5.15 -7.31 -11.56
C VAL A 57 -6.67 -7.42 -11.58
N VAL A 58 -7.35 -6.28 -11.41
CA VAL A 58 -8.79 -6.15 -11.67
C VAL A 58 -8.97 -5.05 -12.72
N ALA A 59 -9.58 -5.40 -13.84
CA ALA A 59 -9.84 -4.48 -14.94
C ALA A 59 -11.30 -4.61 -15.40
N PRO A 60 -11.94 -3.53 -15.89
CA PRO A 60 -13.33 -3.58 -16.32
C PRO A 60 -13.48 -4.43 -17.57
N GLU A 61 -14.72 -4.82 -17.87
CA GLU A 61 -15.03 -5.38 -19.19
C GLU A 61 -14.72 -4.36 -20.29
N PRO A 62 -14.32 -4.79 -21.50
CA PRO A 62 -13.99 -3.87 -22.60
C PRO A 62 -15.10 -2.86 -22.93
N SER A 63 -16.37 -3.26 -22.78
CA SER A 63 -17.55 -2.39 -22.96
C SER A 63 -17.63 -1.23 -21.94
N LEU A 64 -16.99 -1.36 -20.79
CA LEU A 64 -16.94 -0.38 -19.69
C LEU A 64 -15.56 0.28 -19.56
N ALA A 65 -14.61 -0.05 -20.44
CA ALA A 65 -13.22 0.39 -20.37
C ALA A 65 -12.98 1.80 -20.95
N ALA A 66 -14.01 2.47 -21.46
CA ALA A 66 -13.88 3.82 -22.03
C ALA A 66 -13.56 4.89 -20.97
N GLU A 67 -14.12 4.75 -19.75
CA GLU A 67 -13.83 5.65 -18.63
C GLU A 67 -13.62 4.84 -17.33
N PRO A 68 -12.51 4.07 -17.20
CA PRO A 68 -12.32 3.17 -16.07
C PRO A 68 -12.27 3.91 -14.74
N HIS A 69 -11.67 5.10 -14.70
CA HIS A 69 -11.66 6.03 -13.56
C HIS A 69 -13.05 6.45 -13.05
N ARG A 70 -14.15 6.16 -13.76
CA ARG A 70 -15.53 6.40 -13.29
C ARG A 70 -16.19 5.14 -12.71
N GLN A 71 -15.60 3.97 -12.95
CA GLN A 71 -16.16 2.67 -12.59
C GLN A 71 -15.64 2.21 -11.23
N ALA A 72 -16.54 1.89 -10.29
CA ALA A 72 -16.19 1.18 -9.07
C ALA A 72 -16.09 -0.32 -9.37
N ILE A 73 -14.89 -0.88 -9.33
CA ILE A 73 -14.62 -2.27 -9.73
C ILE A 73 -13.96 -3.11 -8.64
N ALA A 74 -13.61 -2.50 -7.51
CA ALA A 74 -13.10 -3.17 -6.33
C ALA A 74 -13.78 -2.60 -5.08
N GLY A 75 -14.08 -3.47 -4.11
CA GLY A 75 -14.70 -3.08 -2.86
C GLY A 75 -13.75 -2.37 -1.90
N ASN A 76 -14.12 -2.39 -0.62
CA ASN A 76 -13.39 -1.77 0.47
C ASN A 76 -12.17 -2.60 0.89
N THR A 77 -11.26 -1.97 1.63
CA THR A 77 -10.22 -2.66 2.42
C THR A 77 -9.31 -3.56 1.56
N CYS A 78 -9.09 -3.17 0.31
CA CYS A 78 -8.11 -3.81 -0.56
C CYS A 78 -6.71 -3.68 0.05
N LEU A 79 -5.84 -4.68 -0.15
CA LEU A 79 -4.47 -4.73 0.39
C LEU A 79 -4.36 -4.66 1.92
N TYR A 80 -5.42 -5.03 2.64
CA TYR A 80 -5.36 -5.01 4.09
C TYR A 80 -4.15 -5.77 4.63
N GLY A 81 -3.23 -5.06 5.28
CA GLY A 81 -2.06 -5.62 5.95
C GLY A 81 -0.94 -6.11 5.01
N ALA A 82 -0.89 -5.69 3.74
CA ALA A 82 -0.03 -6.34 2.74
C ALA A 82 1.48 -6.20 3.03
N THR A 83 2.29 -7.22 2.78
CA THR A 83 3.76 -7.22 2.99
C THR A 83 4.51 -7.74 1.75
N GLY A 84 3.98 -7.47 0.56
CA GLY A 84 4.70 -7.60 -0.70
C GLY A 84 3.84 -8.04 -1.87
N GLY A 85 4.23 -7.71 -3.09
CA GLY A 85 3.47 -8.02 -4.31
C GLY A 85 2.88 -6.77 -4.97
N ARG A 86 2.10 -6.96 -6.04
CA ARG A 86 1.57 -5.87 -6.87
C ARG A 86 0.06 -5.99 -7.07
N LEU A 87 -0.67 -4.90 -6.83
CA LEU A 87 -2.09 -4.77 -7.15
C LEU A 87 -2.32 -3.70 -8.22
N HIS A 88 -3.06 -4.04 -9.27
CA HIS A 88 -3.51 -3.09 -10.27
C HIS A 88 -5.03 -3.11 -10.36
N ILE A 89 -5.67 -1.99 -10.04
CA ILE A 89 -7.11 -1.79 -10.19
C ILE A 89 -7.32 -0.75 -11.30
N VAL A 90 -7.67 -1.18 -12.51
CA VAL A 90 -7.92 -0.29 -13.66
C VAL A 90 -9.31 0.33 -13.51
N GLY A 91 -9.50 1.11 -12.46
CA GLY A 91 -10.77 1.69 -12.05
C GLY A 91 -10.73 2.13 -10.59
N ARG A 92 -11.89 2.35 -9.99
CA ARG A 92 -12.01 2.83 -8.61
C ARG A 92 -12.18 1.69 -7.60
N ALA A 93 -11.59 1.88 -6.43
CA ALA A 93 -11.78 1.06 -5.26
C ALA A 93 -12.65 1.77 -4.20
N GLY A 94 -13.17 1.00 -3.24
CA GLY A 94 -13.92 1.50 -2.10
C GLY A 94 -13.06 2.22 -1.04
N MET A 95 -13.58 2.25 0.19
CA MET A 95 -12.93 2.87 1.35
C MET A 95 -11.76 2.02 1.87
N ARG A 96 -10.87 2.63 2.67
CA ARG A 96 -9.77 1.93 3.36
C ARG A 96 -8.84 1.16 2.42
N PHE A 97 -8.68 1.64 1.19
CA PHE A 97 -7.73 1.06 0.26
C PHE A 97 -6.30 1.13 0.83
N ALA A 98 -5.56 0.03 0.79
CA ALA A 98 -4.21 -0.10 1.33
C ALA A 98 -4.09 0.18 2.85
N VAL A 99 -5.17 -0.05 3.62
CA VAL A 99 -5.11 0.05 5.08
C VAL A 99 -4.08 -0.93 5.64
N ARG A 100 -3.15 -0.43 6.47
CA ARG A 100 -2.04 -1.22 7.03
C ARG A 100 -1.12 -1.87 6.00
N ASN A 101 -1.08 -1.36 4.76
CA ASN A 101 -0.08 -1.80 3.79
C ASN A 101 1.33 -1.56 4.36
N SER A 102 2.16 -2.59 4.30
CA SER A 102 3.46 -2.70 4.94
C SER A 102 4.54 -3.14 3.94
N GLY A 103 4.22 -3.23 2.63
CA GLY A 103 5.22 -3.61 1.62
C GLY A 103 4.73 -3.91 0.21
N ALA A 104 3.43 -3.85 -0.09
CA ALA A 104 2.94 -4.05 -1.46
C ALA A 104 2.93 -2.74 -2.27
N SER A 105 3.08 -2.88 -3.59
CA SER A 105 2.88 -1.79 -4.54
C SER A 105 1.47 -1.85 -5.14
N ALA A 106 0.84 -0.70 -5.34
CA ALA A 106 -0.52 -0.64 -5.86
C ALA A 106 -0.71 0.53 -6.84
N VAL A 107 -1.50 0.32 -7.89
CA VAL A 107 -1.99 1.41 -8.75
C VAL A 107 -3.49 1.29 -8.91
N VAL A 108 -4.21 2.38 -8.68
CA VAL A 108 -5.68 2.47 -8.71
C VAL A 108 -6.12 3.80 -9.33
N GLU A 109 -7.27 3.84 -10.02
CA GLU A 109 -7.77 5.04 -10.70
C GLU A 109 -8.77 5.88 -9.86
N GLY A 110 -8.76 5.68 -8.55
CA GLY A 110 -9.53 6.45 -7.56
C GLY A 110 -9.97 5.58 -6.39
N LEU A 111 -10.21 6.20 -5.23
CA LEU A 111 -10.56 5.47 -4.02
C LEU A 111 -11.49 6.27 -3.10
N GLY A 112 -12.21 5.56 -2.23
CA GLY A 112 -13.05 6.17 -1.19
C GLY A 112 -12.23 6.71 0.00
N PRO A 113 -12.91 7.22 1.05
CA PRO A 113 -12.23 7.70 2.26
C PRO A 113 -11.29 6.70 2.92
N HIS A 114 -10.37 7.22 3.74
CA HIS A 114 -9.39 6.47 4.54
C HIS A 114 -8.36 5.68 3.72
N GLY A 115 -8.02 6.14 2.52
CA GLY A 115 -6.93 5.54 1.73
C GLY A 115 -5.60 5.60 2.49
N CYS A 116 -4.80 4.52 2.41
CA CYS A 116 -3.50 4.38 3.06
C CYS A 116 -3.50 4.58 4.58
N GLU A 117 -4.65 4.41 5.24
CA GLU A 117 -4.77 4.50 6.70
C GLU A 117 -3.84 3.47 7.38
N TYR A 118 -3.04 3.89 8.35
CA TYR A 118 -2.07 3.06 9.06
C TYR A 118 -1.02 2.37 8.16
N MET A 119 -0.77 2.86 6.95
CA MET A 119 0.27 2.33 6.07
C MET A 119 1.66 2.54 6.69
N THR A 120 2.48 1.50 6.66
CA THR A 120 3.85 1.48 7.24
C THR A 120 4.92 1.15 6.21
N GLY A 121 4.55 0.79 4.98
CA GLY A 121 5.48 0.47 3.90
C GLY A 121 4.79 0.20 2.57
N GLY A 122 5.57 0.13 1.49
CA GLY A 122 5.07 -0.03 0.12
C GLY A 122 4.80 1.30 -0.59
N SER A 123 4.19 1.20 -1.78
CA SER A 123 4.00 2.34 -2.69
C SER A 123 2.61 2.31 -3.32
N VAL A 124 1.85 3.39 -3.22
CA VAL A 124 0.48 3.47 -3.75
C VAL A 124 0.36 4.62 -4.74
N VAL A 125 -0.05 4.35 -5.97
CA VAL A 125 -0.33 5.36 -6.99
C VAL A 125 -1.85 5.46 -7.17
N VAL A 126 -2.37 6.68 -7.07
CA VAL A 126 -3.80 6.98 -7.29
C VAL A 126 -3.93 7.94 -8.46
N LEU A 127 -4.52 7.44 -9.56
CA LEU A 127 -4.67 8.15 -10.82
C LEU A 127 -6.02 8.88 -10.95
N GLY A 128 -6.73 9.11 -9.85
CA GLY A 128 -8.06 9.71 -9.88
C GLY A 128 -8.53 10.17 -8.50
N PRO A 129 -9.85 10.40 -8.30
CA PRO A 129 -10.37 11.02 -7.10
C PRO A 129 -10.00 10.27 -5.82
N VAL A 130 -9.59 11.03 -4.80
CA VAL A 130 -9.24 10.55 -3.46
C VAL A 130 -10.29 10.99 -2.45
N GLY A 131 -10.79 10.06 -1.64
CA GLY A 131 -11.69 10.36 -0.52
C GLY A 131 -10.96 10.94 0.70
N ALA A 132 -11.73 11.55 1.61
CA ALA A 132 -11.21 12.22 2.80
C ALA A 132 -10.39 11.33 3.75
N ASN A 133 -9.59 11.97 4.59
CA ASN A 133 -8.78 11.35 5.64
C ASN A 133 -7.71 10.38 5.10
N PHE A 134 -7.14 10.70 3.93
CA PHE A 134 -6.07 9.93 3.30
C PHE A 134 -4.79 10.00 4.14
N GLY A 135 -4.14 8.85 4.35
CA GLY A 135 -2.87 8.76 5.07
C GLY A 135 -2.99 8.90 6.60
N ALA A 136 -4.19 8.83 7.17
CA ALA A 136 -4.35 8.92 8.62
C ALA A 136 -3.59 7.79 9.34
N GLY A 137 -2.71 8.14 10.28
CA GLY A 137 -1.84 7.20 10.97
C GLY A 137 -0.81 6.51 10.08
N MET A 138 -0.58 6.98 8.84
CA MET A 138 0.48 6.47 7.98
C MET A 138 1.85 6.85 8.56
N THR A 139 2.68 5.85 8.82
CA THR A 139 4.01 6.03 9.44
C THR A 139 5.16 5.57 8.54
N GLY A 140 4.86 5.01 7.36
CA GLY A 140 5.89 4.56 6.42
C GLY A 140 5.33 4.29 5.02
N GLY A 141 6.23 4.09 4.06
CA GLY A 141 5.90 4.00 2.64
C GLY A 141 5.63 5.36 2.00
N ARG A 142 5.11 5.35 0.77
CA ARG A 142 4.81 6.56 0.01
C ARG A 142 3.57 6.39 -0.87
N ALA A 143 2.92 7.50 -1.21
CA ALA A 143 1.86 7.49 -2.22
C ALA A 143 2.03 8.61 -3.24
N PHE A 144 1.63 8.34 -4.48
CA PHE A 144 1.62 9.32 -5.57
C PHE A 144 0.17 9.62 -5.94
N LEU A 145 -0.26 10.87 -5.78
CA LEU A 145 -1.63 11.30 -6.09
C LEU A 145 -1.62 12.21 -7.32
N TYR A 146 -2.20 11.73 -8.43
CA TYR A 146 -2.43 12.56 -9.61
C TYR A 146 -3.62 13.50 -9.36
N ASP A 147 -3.35 14.80 -9.28
CA ASP A 147 -4.30 15.84 -8.86
C ASP A 147 -4.38 17.00 -9.87
N PRO A 148 -4.88 16.75 -11.09
CA PRO A 148 -4.99 17.78 -12.13
C PRO A 148 -5.99 18.90 -11.77
N ASP A 149 -6.89 18.62 -10.82
CA ASP A 149 -7.93 19.56 -10.38
C ASP A 149 -7.56 20.33 -9.09
N GLY A 150 -6.39 20.04 -8.50
CA GLY A 150 -5.93 20.70 -7.26
C GLY A 150 -6.80 20.45 -6.03
N ARG A 151 -7.48 19.30 -5.93
CA ARG A 151 -8.43 18.99 -4.84
C ARG A 151 -7.87 18.03 -3.79
N HIS A 152 -6.79 17.30 -4.07
CA HIS A 152 -6.38 16.16 -3.25
C HIS A 152 -5.74 16.55 -1.92
N LEU A 153 -5.12 17.73 -1.81
CA LEU A 153 -4.56 18.19 -0.53
C LEU A 153 -5.60 18.32 0.57
N ALA A 154 -6.83 18.72 0.23
CA ALA A 154 -7.94 18.84 1.18
C ALA A 154 -8.41 17.48 1.75
N ALA A 155 -8.04 16.37 1.09
CA ALA A 155 -8.39 15.03 1.51
C ALA A 155 -7.37 14.42 2.50
N LEU A 156 -6.19 15.02 2.67
CA LEU A 156 -5.11 14.47 3.49
C LEU A 156 -5.39 14.62 4.99
N ASP A 157 -4.98 13.62 5.78
CA ASP A 157 -4.80 13.78 7.22
C ASP A 157 -3.45 14.46 7.49
N THR A 158 -3.49 15.79 7.61
CA THR A 158 -2.29 16.63 7.79
C THR A 158 -1.59 16.46 9.14
N ARG A 159 -2.15 15.64 10.05
CA ARG A 159 -1.51 15.26 11.32
C ARG A 159 -0.52 14.11 11.15
N SER A 160 -0.65 13.33 10.07
CA SER A 160 0.12 12.12 9.83
C SER A 160 1.01 12.23 8.60
N VAL A 161 0.56 12.93 7.56
CA VAL A 161 1.26 13.01 6.27
C VAL A 161 1.41 14.45 5.77
N ARG A 162 2.37 14.64 4.88
CA ARG A 162 2.51 15.85 4.05
C ARG A 162 2.49 15.51 2.57
N GLY A 163 2.04 16.45 1.75
CA GLY A 163 2.11 16.37 0.30
C GLY A 163 3.13 17.36 -0.25
N ILE A 164 3.99 16.92 -1.17
CA ILE A 164 4.94 17.78 -1.88
C ILE A 164 4.85 17.49 -3.38
N ARG A 165 4.90 18.52 -4.22
CA ARG A 165 4.83 18.35 -5.68
C ARG A 165 6.02 17.53 -6.17
N LEU A 166 5.74 16.49 -6.96
CA LEU A 166 6.78 15.59 -7.45
C LEU A 166 7.79 16.31 -8.35
N ALA A 167 7.32 17.23 -9.20
CA ALA A 167 8.21 18.08 -10.01
C ALA A 167 9.22 18.88 -9.17
N THR A 168 8.82 19.34 -7.96
CA THR A 168 9.73 20.03 -7.03
C THR A 168 10.75 19.06 -6.45
N LEU A 169 10.29 17.89 -5.98
CA LEU A 169 11.16 16.87 -5.39
C LEU A 169 12.19 16.34 -6.39
N ALA A 170 11.79 16.20 -7.66
CA ALA A 170 12.66 15.73 -8.74
C ALA A 170 13.90 16.63 -8.95
N VAL A 171 13.83 17.90 -8.54
CA VAL A 171 14.93 18.87 -8.66
C VAL A 171 15.64 19.10 -7.33
N GLU A 172 14.90 19.16 -6.23
CA GLU A 172 15.41 19.66 -4.94
C GLU A 172 15.87 18.57 -3.97
N ARG A 173 15.50 17.30 -4.18
CA ARG A 173 15.91 16.18 -3.31
C ARG A 173 16.85 15.22 -4.00
N ASP A 174 17.76 14.67 -3.21
CA ASP A 174 18.72 13.65 -3.65
C ASP A 174 18.03 12.38 -4.18
N ASP A 175 16.90 11.98 -3.60
CA ASP A 175 16.08 10.83 -4.03
C ASP A 175 15.03 11.18 -5.11
N GLY A 176 15.03 12.41 -5.62
CA GLY A 176 14.04 12.93 -6.56
C GLY A 176 13.96 12.12 -7.86
N ALA A 177 15.11 11.76 -8.44
CA ALA A 177 15.17 10.95 -9.66
C ALA A 177 14.60 9.54 -9.44
N GLU A 178 14.95 8.90 -8.32
CA GLU A 178 14.47 7.56 -7.96
C GLU A 178 12.95 7.53 -7.76
N LEU A 179 12.38 8.59 -7.18
CA LEU A 179 10.93 8.74 -7.03
C LEU A 179 10.20 8.80 -8.38
N VAL A 180 10.78 9.49 -9.36
CA VAL A 180 10.23 9.58 -10.71
C VAL A 180 10.34 8.24 -11.44
N GLU A 181 11.48 7.56 -11.33
CA GLU A 181 11.70 6.23 -11.92
C GLU A 181 10.72 5.19 -11.34
N GLU A 182 10.49 5.21 -10.03
CA GLU A 182 9.50 4.35 -9.39
C GLU A 182 8.09 4.61 -9.92
N LEU A 183 7.69 5.87 -10.04
CA LEU A 183 6.39 6.24 -10.61
C LEU A 183 6.26 5.72 -12.05
N ILE A 184 7.28 5.91 -12.89
CA ILE A 184 7.28 5.41 -14.28
C ILE A 184 7.06 3.90 -14.29
N ALA A 185 7.82 3.14 -13.49
CA ALA A 185 7.69 1.68 -13.43
C ALA A 185 6.28 1.22 -13.01
N LEU A 186 5.68 1.92 -12.04
CA LEU A 186 4.31 1.63 -11.59
C LEU A 186 3.28 1.95 -12.66
N LEU A 187 3.43 3.09 -13.36
CA LEU A 187 2.56 3.47 -14.47
C LEU A 187 2.70 2.51 -15.66
N GLU A 188 3.91 2.06 -16.01
CA GLU A 188 4.14 1.09 -17.10
C GLU A 188 3.49 -0.26 -16.79
N ALA A 189 3.63 -0.74 -15.56
CA ALA A 189 2.98 -1.96 -15.10
C ALA A 189 1.44 -1.80 -15.14
N HIS A 190 0.92 -0.64 -14.75
CA HIS A 190 -0.52 -0.38 -14.78
C HIS A 190 -1.08 -0.21 -16.21
N ARG A 191 -0.31 0.41 -17.11
CA ARG A 191 -0.61 0.45 -18.55
C ARG A 191 -0.70 -0.97 -19.11
N SER A 192 0.25 -1.83 -18.75
CA SER A 192 0.25 -3.25 -19.13
C SER A 192 -0.94 -4.03 -18.56
N ALA A 193 -1.45 -3.63 -17.39
CA ALA A 193 -2.68 -4.19 -16.81
C ALA A 193 -3.95 -3.79 -17.59
N GLY A 194 -3.88 -2.72 -18.39
CA GLY A 194 -4.96 -2.25 -19.26
C GLY A 194 -5.34 -0.77 -19.08
N SER A 195 -4.61 0.01 -18.28
CA SER A 195 -4.93 1.42 -18.04
C SER A 195 -4.50 2.32 -19.19
N SER A 196 -5.47 2.91 -19.89
CA SER A 196 -5.22 3.97 -20.87
C SER A 196 -4.71 5.26 -20.21
N ARG A 197 -5.24 5.59 -19.01
CA ARG A 197 -4.82 6.78 -18.25
C ARG A 197 -3.34 6.74 -17.87
N ALA A 198 -2.83 5.59 -17.41
CA ALA A 198 -1.39 5.44 -17.16
C ALA A 198 -0.58 5.66 -18.45
N GLY A 199 -1.06 5.15 -19.58
CA GLY A 199 -0.45 5.41 -20.89
C GLY A 199 -0.40 6.89 -21.26
N SER A 200 -1.46 7.66 -20.99
CA SER A 200 -1.50 9.10 -21.22
C SER A 200 -0.51 9.87 -20.34
N LEU A 201 -0.41 9.51 -19.05
CA LEU A 201 0.54 10.17 -18.14
C LEU A 201 2.00 9.89 -18.52
N LEU A 202 2.30 8.67 -18.99
CA LEU A 202 3.62 8.32 -19.48
C LEU A 202 4.00 9.09 -20.77
N ALA A 203 3.02 9.47 -21.58
CA ALA A 203 3.26 10.19 -22.83
C ALA A 203 3.65 11.67 -22.61
N ASP A 204 3.24 12.27 -21.49
CA ASP A 204 3.60 13.63 -21.09
C ASP A 204 3.96 13.68 -19.60
N LEU A 205 5.10 13.06 -19.28
CA LEU A 205 5.55 12.90 -17.90
C LEU A 205 5.88 14.24 -17.22
N ALA A 206 6.39 15.21 -17.98
CA ALA A 206 6.71 16.53 -17.45
C ALA A 206 5.46 17.22 -16.90
N SER A 207 4.36 17.22 -17.67
CA SER A 207 3.08 17.73 -17.20
C SER A 207 2.52 16.88 -16.05
N ALA A 208 2.57 15.55 -16.18
CA ALA A 208 2.08 14.64 -15.14
C ALA A 208 2.77 14.86 -13.78
N THR A 209 4.09 15.04 -13.74
CA THR A 209 4.83 15.25 -12.48
C THR A 209 4.52 16.60 -11.82
N ALA A 210 4.09 17.61 -12.58
CA ALA A 210 3.61 18.88 -12.03
C ALA A 210 2.25 18.70 -11.33
N ASP A 211 1.41 17.80 -11.83
CA ASP A 211 0.10 17.48 -11.26
C ASP A 211 0.13 16.36 -10.22
N ILE A 212 1.27 15.70 -10.01
CA ILE A 212 1.42 14.63 -9.01
C ILE A 212 1.97 15.19 -7.70
N TRP A 213 1.30 14.82 -6.60
CA TRP A 213 1.80 14.96 -5.24
C TRP A 213 2.47 13.66 -4.80
N LEU A 214 3.68 13.73 -4.26
CA LEU A 214 4.20 12.70 -3.36
C LEU A 214 3.63 12.94 -1.96
N ILE A 215 3.01 11.91 -1.39
CA ILE A 215 2.54 11.87 -0.02
C ILE A 215 3.47 10.97 0.78
N GLU A 216 4.02 11.51 1.85
CA GLU A 216 4.93 10.81 2.75
C GLU A 216 4.55 11.09 4.22
N PRO A 217 4.87 10.18 5.15
CA PRO A 217 4.67 10.40 6.57
C PRO A 217 5.41 11.65 7.05
N LEU A 218 4.83 12.34 8.02
CA LEU A 218 5.59 13.33 8.77
C LEU A 218 6.73 12.62 9.51
N PRO A 219 7.91 13.25 9.62
CA PRO A 219 8.97 12.75 10.47
C PRO A 219 8.43 12.50 11.88
N ALA A 220 8.82 11.37 12.48
CA ALA A 220 8.50 11.14 13.89
C ALA A 220 9.01 12.35 14.69
N ALA A 221 8.11 12.98 15.47
CA ALA A 221 8.52 14.03 16.38
C ALA A 221 9.65 13.47 17.25
N LEU A 222 10.81 14.10 17.25
CA LEU A 222 11.88 13.77 18.18
C LEU A 222 11.34 14.03 19.58
N THR A 223 10.86 12.99 20.26
CA THR A 223 10.60 13.09 21.70
C THR A 223 11.93 13.46 22.33
N PRO A 224 12.05 14.59 23.06
CA PRO A 224 13.26 14.84 23.82
C PRO A 224 13.49 13.63 24.72
N ALA A 225 14.66 13.01 24.60
CA ALA A 225 15.06 11.95 25.51
C ALA A 225 14.79 12.44 26.93
N ALA A 226 14.01 11.67 27.69
CA ALA A 226 13.56 12.06 29.01
C ALA A 226 14.77 12.57 29.82
N ALA A 227 14.80 13.89 30.05
CA ALA A 227 15.78 14.51 30.93
C ALA A 227 15.66 13.82 32.29
N GLY A 228 16.81 13.35 32.79
CA GLY A 228 16.90 12.38 33.88
C GLY A 228 16.07 12.73 35.11
N VAL A 229 15.37 11.71 35.61
CA VAL A 229 14.97 11.68 37.01
C VAL A 229 16.07 10.96 37.78
N VAL A 230 17.03 11.72 38.28
CA VAL A 230 17.83 11.29 39.43
C VAL A 230 16.95 11.48 40.66
N GLY A 231 16.18 10.45 40.99
CA GLY A 231 15.34 10.39 42.19
C GLY A 231 15.83 9.25 43.08
N GLY A 232 16.59 9.58 44.11
CA GLY A 232 17.13 8.62 45.07
C GLY A 232 16.06 7.98 45.95
N SER A 233 16.29 6.72 46.31
CA SER A 233 16.07 6.13 47.64
C SER A 233 16.19 4.62 47.49
N ALA A 234 17.41 4.10 47.72
CA ALA A 234 17.61 2.67 47.89
C ALA A 234 16.96 2.24 49.22
N ARG A 235 15.77 1.63 49.15
CA ARG A 235 15.23 0.85 50.27
C ARG A 235 16.07 -0.41 50.43
N VAL A 236 16.67 -0.56 51.62
CA VAL A 236 17.30 -1.79 52.09
C VAL A 236 16.26 -2.91 52.13
N PRO A 237 16.46 -4.07 51.48
CA PRO A 237 15.63 -5.24 51.75
C PRO A 237 16.13 -5.94 53.03
N ALA A 238 15.19 -6.25 53.91
CA ALA A 238 15.40 -7.07 55.09
C ALA A 238 15.95 -8.46 54.69
N ARG A 239 17.02 -8.91 55.37
CA ARG A 239 17.52 -10.29 55.27
C ARG A 239 16.43 -11.26 55.74
N LEU A 240 16.06 -12.19 54.88
CA LEU A 240 15.38 -13.44 55.26
C LEU A 240 16.40 -14.37 55.94
N PRO A 241 16.01 -15.13 56.99
CA PRO A 241 16.90 -16.07 57.66
C PRO A 241 17.15 -17.33 56.81
N GLU A 242 18.37 -17.89 56.93
CA GLU A 242 18.85 -19.07 56.22
C GLU A 242 18.14 -20.37 56.64
N PRO A 243 18.00 -21.36 55.73
CA PRO A 243 17.44 -22.66 56.05
C PRO A 243 18.47 -23.57 56.74
N ALA A 244 18.09 -24.16 57.87
CA ALA A 244 18.84 -25.24 58.49
C ALA A 244 18.67 -26.54 57.68
N HIS A 245 19.78 -27.09 57.20
CA HIS A 245 19.84 -28.44 56.63
C HIS A 245 20.42 -29.44 57.65
N ALA A 246 19.79 -30.62 57.65
CA ALA A 246 20.35 -31.97 57.76
C ALA A 246 20.20 -32.78 59.07
N GLY A 247 19.76 -34.02 58.85
CA GLY A 247 19.69 -35.16 59.77
C GLY A 247 18.32 -35.84 59.61
N GLY A 248 18.12 -37.00 58.99
CA GLY A 248 18.99 -38.15 58.79
C GLY A 248 18.50 -39.30 59.68
N ALA A 249 17.84 -40.29 59.07
CA ALA A 249 17.24 -41.51 59.63
C ALA A 249 15.96 -41.37 60.49
#